data_AF-X1SCA9-F1
#
_entry.id   AF-X1SCA9-F1
#
_cell.length_a   1.000
_cell.length_b   1.000
_cell.length_c   1.000
_cell.angle_alpha   90.00
_cell.angle_beta   90.00
_cell.angle_gamma   90.00
#
_symmetry.space_group_name_H-M   'P 1'
#
loop_
_entity.id
_entity.type
_entity.pdbx_description
1 polymer ?
#
loop_
_entity_poly.entity_id
_entity_poly.type
_entity_poly.pdbx_seq_one_letter_code
_entity_poly.pdbx_strand_id
1 'polypeptide(L)'
;MLTQVAIQEFLISRGGLRPKTQREYKNHLALFQKSFHHLPEVPQPVQLWLNNLRRQRGDPEQELTPETVHSRFRTIRAFYNQIQRWHSEVPNPMPLIRPPKLQQKVMRTFTEEELYRIFTLPLPPSDRAMATLLLDTGIRAQECCLTWDDVRPNHIIVNGKTGERDVPIHETTSRLLQNLKTQSKQNHHVFWGKRGPLTYEGVYKTIRRICRQANIDGRRSSPATFRHTFGTEYASSGACDPKALKDIMGHRDFKTTLRY
;
A
#
# COMPACT_ATOMS: atom_id res chain seq x y z
N MET A 1 -31.09 8.88 -14.66
CA MET A 1 -30.07 8.17 -15.47
C MET A 1 -29.86 6.74 -14.95
N LEU A 2 -29.68 5.75 -15.83
CA LEU A 2 -29.35 4.36 -15.44
C LEU A 2 -27.94 4.29 -14.83
N THR A 3 -27.81 3.65 -13.68
CA THR A 3 -26.53 3.54 -12.95
C THR A 3 -25.47 2.82 -13.78
N GLN A 4 -25.86 1.76 -14.51
CA GLN A 4 -24.95 1.00 -15.36
C GLN A 4 -24.31 1.86 -16.46
N VAL A 5 -25.12 2.67 -17.14
CA VAL A 5 -24.68 3.56 -18.22
C VAL A 5 -23.67 4.58 -17.68
N ALA A 6 -24.03 5.25 -16.58
CA ALA A 6 -23.15 6.20 -15.91
C ALA A 6 -21.81 5.55 -15.50
N ILE A 7 -21.84 4.34 -14.92
CA ILE A 7 -20.62 3.63 -14.53
C ILE A 7 -19.74 3.32 -15.74
N GLN A 8 -20.32 2.90 -16.87
CA GLN A 8 -19.56 2.63 -18.09
C GLN A 8 -18.83 3.89 -18.59
N GLU A 9 -19.54 5.01 -18.70
CA GLU A 9 -18.95 6.30 -19.09
C GLU A 9 -17.80 6.70 -18.15
N PHE A 10 -18.04 6.60 -16.83
CA PHE A 10 -17.01 6.91 -15.84
C PHE A 10 -15.78 6.03 -16.02
N LEU A 11 -15.95 4.71 -16.16
CA LEU A 11 -14.83 3.79 -16.31
C LEU A 11 -14.03 4.03 -17.60
N ILE A 12 -14.70 4.42 -18.71
CA ILE A 12 -14.04 4.81 -19.97
C ILE A 12 -13.10 6.00 -19.73
N SER A 13 -13.55 7.05 -19.01
CA SER A 13 -12.66 8.19 -18.69
C SER A 13 -11.49 7.86 -17.77
N ARG A 14 -11.50 6.68 -17.14
CA ARG A 14 -10.42 6.20 -16.27
C ARG A 14 -9.47 5.21 -16.97
N GLY A 15 -9.59 5.05 -18.30
CA GLY A 15 -8.76 4.14 -19.09
C GLY A 15 -7.25 4.40 -18.99
N GLY A 16 -6.83 5.66 -18.80
CA GLY A 16 -5.42 6.03 -18.60
C GLY A 16 -4.85 5.73 -17.21
N LEU A 17 -5.66 5.26 -16.26
CA LEU A 17 -5.19 4.96 -14.90
C LEU A 17 -4.55 3.58 -14.81
N ARG A 18 -3.72 3.38 -13.77
CA ARG A 18 -3.08 2.07 -13.50
C ARG A 18 -4.13 0.95 -13.40
N PRO A 19 -3.86 -0.27 -13.92
CA PRO A 19 -4.82 -1.38 -13.91
C PRO A 19 -5.38 -1.71 -12.51
N LYS A 20 -4.54 -1.63 -11.48
CA LYS A 20 -4.96 -1.83 -10.08
C LYS A 20 -6.03 -0.82 -9.65
N THR A 21 -5.89 0.44 -10.02
CA THR A 21 -6.84 1.52 -9.70
C THR A 21 -8.15 1.34 -10.47
N GLN A 22 -8.09 0.95 -11.75
CA GLN A 22 -9.29 0.65 -12.53
C GLN A 22 -10.09 -0.51 -11.91
N ARG A 23 -9.41 -1.59 -11.51
CA ARG A 23 -10.03 -2.73 -10.83
C ARG A 23 -10.68 -2.33 -9.50
N GLU A 24 -10.05 -1.45 -8.74
CA GLU A 24 -10.61 -0.92 -7.49
C GLU A 24 -11.91 -0.14 -7.75
N TYR A 25 -11.93 0.75 -8.75
CA TYR A 25 -13.15 1.44 -9.15
C TYR A 25 -14.26 0.48 -9.61
N LYS A 26 -13.93 -0.49 -10.46
CA LYS A 26 -14.88 -1.53 -10.89
C LYS A 26 -15.51 -2.26 -9.69
N ASN A 27 -14.68 -2.70 -8.73
CA ASN A 27 -15.16 -3.41 -7.54
C ASN A 27 -16.05 -2.55 -6.63
N HIS A 28 -15.72 -1.26 -6.49
CA HIS A 28 -16.53 -0.34 -5.69
C HIS A 28 -17.87 -0.04 -6.34
N LEU A 29 -17.86 0.25 -7.64
CA LEU A 29 -19.04 0.63 -8.40
C LEU A 29 -19.97 -0.55 -8.70
N ALA A 30 -19.45 -1.78 -8.84
CA ALA A 30 -20.28 -2.97 -9.02
C ALA A 30 -21.22 -3.20 -7.83
N LEU A 31 -20.76 -2.96 -6.60
CA LEU A 31 -21.65 -3.06 -5.42
C LEU A 31 -22.70 -1.94 -5.42
N PHE A 32 -22.31 -0.74 -5.83
CA PHE A 32 -23.22 0.41 -5.91
C PHE A 32 -24.33 0.15 -6.95
N GLN A 33 -23.98 -0.35 -8.14
CA GLN A 33 -24.92 -0.73 -9.20
C GLN A 33 -25.92 -1.80 -8.72
N LYS A 34 -25.45 -2.79 -7.96
CA LYS A 34 -26.33 -3.83 -7.39
C LYS A 34 -27.38 -3.26 -6.43
N SER A 35 -27.07 -2.17 -5.74
CA SER A 35 -27.98 -1.54 -4.79
C SER A 35 -28.88 -0.48 -5.42
N PHE A 36 -28.47 0.11 -6.55
CA PHE A 36 -29.19 1.19 -7.20
C PHE A 36 -29.23 0.99 -8.72
N HIS A 37 -30.40 0.61 -9.25
CA HIS A 37 -30.61 0.48 -10.69
C HIS A 37 -30.57 1.84 -11.41
N HIS A 38 -31.13 2.87 -10.77
CA HIS A 38 -31.06 4.27 -11.20
C HIS A 38 -30.25 5.08 -10.20
N LEU A 39 -29.55 6.12 -10.66
CA LEU A 39 -28.76 6.98 -9.78
C LEU A 39 -29.66 7.68 -8.76
N PRO A 40 -29.41 7.53 -7.45
CA PRO A 40 -30.06 8.35 -6.44
C PRO A 40 -29.71 9.83 -6.66
N GLU A 41 -30.74 10.67 -6.68
CA GLU A 41 -30.61 12.12 -6.87
C GLU A 41 -30.58 12.87 -5.53
N VAL A 42 -31.08 12.23 -4.46
CA VAL A 42 -31.14 12.78 -3.10
C VAL A 42 -30.15 12.03 -2.17
N PRO A 43 -29.65 12.66 -1.09
CA PRO A 43 -28.58 12.08 -0.28
C PRO A 43 -28.99 10.90 0.61
N GLN A 44 -30.26 10.80 1.00
CA GLN A 44 -30.73 9.85 2.01
C GLN A 44 -30.47 8.38 1.63
N PRO A 45 -30.80 7.89 0.40
CA PRO A 45 -30.55 6.51 0.01
C PRO A 45 -29.07 6.14 0.04
N VAL A 46 -28.20 7.04 -0.42
CA VAL A 46 -26.75 6.80 -0.46
C VAL A 46 -26.15 6.83 0.94
N GLN A 47 -26.59 7.75 1.81
CA GLN A 47 -26.17 7.80 3.21
C GLN A 47 -26.59 6.52 3.96
N LEU A 48 -27.83 6.08 3.79
CA LEU A 48 -28.34 4.84 4.38
C LEU A 48 -27.56 3.63 3.89
N TRP A 49 -27.28 3.55 2.59
CA TRP A 49 -26.47 2.49 2.01
C TRP A 49 -25.07 2.46 2.62
N LEU A 50 -24.37 3.60 2.71
CA LEU A 50 -23.05 3.69 3.33
C LEU A 50 -23.05 3.26 4.81
N ASN A 51 -24.08 3.65 5.57
CA ASN A 51 -24.23 3.26 6.97
C ASN A 51 -24.46 1.75 7.11
N ASN A 52 -25.20 1.15 6.17
CA ASN A 52 -25.55 -0.26 6.18
C ASN A 52 -24.46 -1.17 5.61
N LEU A 53 -23.48 -0.63 4.85
CA LEU A 53 -22.33 -1.40 4.36
C LEU A 53 -21.52 -2.07 5.48
N ARG A 54 -21.56 -1.51 6.70
CA ARG A 54 -20.93 -2.15 7.87
C ARG A 54 -21.84 -3.20 8.50
N ARG A 55 -23.15 -2.97 8.53
CA ARG A 55 -24.14 -3.79 9.22
C ARG A 55 -24.64 -4.99 8.43
N GLN A 56 -24.41 -5.04 7.11
CA GLN A 56 -24.96 -6.08 6.23
C GLN A 56 -24.40 -7.49 6.45
N ARG A 57 -23.47 -7.70 7.39
CA ARG A 57 -22.98 -9.03 7.72
C ARG A 57 -23.03 -9.18 9.23
N GLY A 58 -24.00 -9.95 9.73
CA GLY A 58 -24.14 -10.31 11.16
C GLY A 58 -23.00 -11.19 11.70
N ASP A 59 -21.88 -11.26 10.98
CA ASP A 59 -20.65 -11.95 11.34
C ASP A 59 -19.54 -10.89 11.51
N PRO A 60 -19.05 -10.65 12.74
CA PRO A 60 -18.02 -9.64 13.04
C PRO A 60 -16.75 -9.79 12.18
N GLU A 61 -16.44 -11.00 11.72
CA GLU A 61 -15.25 -11.26 10.90
C GLU A 61 -15.39 -10.73 9.46
N GLN A 62 -16.63 -10.52 9.01
CA GLN A 62 -16.92 -10.11 7.63
C GLN A 62 -17.33 -8.64 7.50
N GLU A 63 -17.43 -7.89 8.61
CA GLU A 63 -17.68 -6.45 8.57
C GLU A 63 -16.59 -5.73 7.74
N LEU A 64 -17.04 -4.88 6.82
CA LEU A 64 -16.12 -4.03 6.06
C LEU A 64 -15.42 -3.04 7.00
N THR A 65 -14.10 -2.91 6.84
CA THR A 65 -13.35 -1.95 7.64
C THR A 65 -13.79 -0.51 7.33
N PRO A 66 -13.70 0.42 8.29
CA PRO A 66 -14.02 1.84 8.06
C PRO A 66 -13.28 2.43 6.85
N GLU A 67 -12.03 2.00 6.59
CA GLU A 67 -11.25 2.42 5.44
C GLU A 67 -11.83 1.94 4.11
N THR A 68 -12.37 0.72 4.09
CA THR A 68 -13.01 0.15 2.90
C THR A 68 -14.28 0.93 2.56
N VAL A 69 -15.10 1.23 3.57
CA VAL A 69 -16.33 2.04 3.41
C VAL A 69 -15.97 3.47 2.97
N HIS A 70 -14.93 4.05 3.57
CA HIS A 70 -14.46 5.38 3.19
C HIS A 70 -13.86 5.41 1.76
N SER A 71 -13.14 4.37 1.34
CA SER A 71 -12.63 4.25 -0.05
C SER A 71 -13.77 4.15 -1.06
N ARG A 72 -14.83 3.40 -0.72
CA ARG A 72 -16.07 3.36 -1.52
C ARG A 72 -16.73 4.72 -1.60
N PHE A 73 -16.91 5.43 -0.48
CA PHE A 73 -17.42 6.80 -0.47
C PHE A 73 -16.61 7.72 -1.39
N ARG A 74 -15.27 7.68 -1.32
CA ARG A 74 -14.40 8.49 -2.20
C ARG A 74 -14.58 8.14 -3.67
N THR A 75 -14.73 6.85 -3.99
CA THR A 75 -14.99 6.40 -5.36
C THR A 75 -16.31 6.92 -5.87
N ILE A 76 -17.38 6.79 -5.09
CA ILE A 76 -18.72 7.25 -5.45
C ILE A 76 -18.75 8.77 -5.59
N ARG A 77 -18.06 9.50 -4.72
CA ARG A 77 -17.90 10.96 -4.85
C ARG A 77 -17.23 11.35 -6.16
N ALA A 78 -16.12 10.70 -6.49
CA ALA A 78 -15.42 10.96 -7.75
C ALA A 78 -16.27 10.60 -8.98
N PHE A 79 -17.06 9.53 -8.87
CA PHE A 79 -18.01 9.09 -9.87
C PHE A 79 -19.10 10.15 -10.11
N TYR A 80 -19.87 10.53 -9.08
CA TYR A 80 -20.92 11.55 -9.21
C TYR A 80 -20.40 12.91 -9.69
N ASN A 81 -19.23 13.34 -9.18
CA ASN A 81 -18.61 14.58 -9.65
C ASN A 81 -18.28 14.54 -11.14
N GLN A 82 -17.92 13.37 -11.69
CA GLN A 82 -17.64 13.23 -13.11
C GLN A 82 -18.93 13.19 -13.93
N ILE A 83 -19.95 12.46 -13.47
CA ILE A 83 -21.25 12.36 -14.15
C ILE A 83 -21.93 13.72 -14.21
N GLN A 84 -21.98 14.46 -13.10
CA GLN A 84 -22.55 15.82 -13.07
C GLN A 84 -21.82 16.80 -14.01
N ARG A 85 -20.52 16.59 -14.25
CA ARG A 85 -19.75 17.42 -15.21
C ARG A 85 -20.12 17.16 -16.66
N TRP A 86 -20.53 15.94 -17.01
CA TRP A 86 -20.94 15.60 -18.38
C TRP A 86 -22.44 15.78 -18.59
N HIS A 87 -23.24 15.51 -17.55
CA HIS A 87 -24.70 15.55 -17.54
C HIS A 87 -25.13 16.50 -16.43
N SER A 88 -25.17 17.80 -16.74
CA SER A 88 -25.43 18.86 -15.77
C SER A 88 -26.80 18.76 -15.09
N GLU A 89 -27.74 18.11 -15.75
CA GLU A 89 -29.10 17.83 -15.30
C GLU A 89 -29.18 16.71 -14.27
N VAL A 90 -28.12 15.88 -14.12
CA VAL A 90 -28.08 14.81 -13.13
C VAL A 90 -27.66 15.39 -11.76
N PRO A 91 -28.55 15.39 -10.75
CA PRO A 91 -28.22 15.93 -9.44
C PRO A 91 -27.11 15.14 -8.76
N ASN A 92 -26.20 15.85 -8.08
CA ASN A 92 -25.13 15.25 -7.30
C ASN A 92 -25.43 15.34 -5.79
N PRO A 93 -25.83 14.25 -5.14
CA PRO A 93 -26.15 14.26 -3.71
C PRO A 93 -24.90 14.23 -2.81
N MET A 94 -23.72 13.93 -3.35
CA MET A 94 -22.51 13.68 -2.57
C MET A 94 -22.03 14.83 -1.68
N PRO A 95 -22.19 16.12 -2.03
CA PRO A 95 -21.86 17.23 -1.13
C PRO A 95 -22.63 17.23 0.19
N LEU A 96 -23.84 16.66 0.22
CA LEU A 96 -24.70 16.62 1.41
C LEU A 96 -24.53 15.34 2.24
N ILE A 97 -23.74 14.38 1.74
CA ILE A 97 -23.50 13.09 2.40
C ILE A 97 -22.33 13.22 3.36
N ARG A 98 -22.55 12.81 4.61
CA ARG A 98 -21.51 12.80 5.63
C ARG A 98 -20.51 11.67 5.34
N PRO A 99 -19.21 11.97 5.23
CA PRO A 99 -18.21 10.93 4.99
C PRO A 99 -18.15 9.94 6.16
N PRO A 100 -17.90 8.65 5.89
CA PRO A 100 -17.68 7.67 6.95
C PRO A 100 -16.52 8.10 7.86
N LYS A 101 -16.74 8.08 9.17
CA LYS A 101 -15.69 8.42 10.15
C LYS A 101 -14.55 7.41 10.05
N LEU A 102 -13.34 7.90 9.83
CA LEU A 102 -12.12 7.12 9.95
C LEU A 102 -11.61 7.24 11.37
N GLN A 103 -11.38 6.10 12.03
CA GLN A 103 -10.60 6.10 13.27
C GLN A 103 -9.13 6.29 12.91
N GLN A 104 -8.46 7.22 13.58
CA GLN A 104 -7.02 7.38 13.47
C GLN A 104 -6.38 6.14 14.10
N LYS A 105 -5.75 5.30 13.26
CA LYS A 105 -5.04 4.12 13.75
C LYS A 105 -3.59 4.50 13.98
N VAL A 106 -3.08 4.22 15.17
CA VAL A 106 -1.64 4.18 15.43
C VAL A 106 -1.03 3.14 14.47
N MET A 107 -0.02 3.55 13.71
CA MET A 107 0.67 2.65 12.79
C MET A 107 1.62 1.77 13.60
N ARG A 108 1.58 0.45 13.37
CA ARG A 108 2.40 -0.50 14.13
C ARG A 108 3.84 -0.43 13.62
N THR A 109 4.78 -0.31 14.54
CA THR A 109 6.21 -0.56 14.37
C THR A 109 6.57 -1.90 15.01
N PHE A 110 7.75 -2.41 14.72
CA PHE A 110 8.34 -3.52 15.47
C PHE A 110 9.00 -2.98 16.73
N THR A 111 8.93 -3.74 17.83
CA THR A 111 9.75 -3.45 19.03
C THR A 111 11.16 -3.99 18.85
N GLU A 112 12.10 -3.58 19.70
CA GLU A 112 13.47 -4.09 19.68
C GLU A 112 13.52 -5.62 19.85
N GLU A 113 12.69 -6.18 20.74
CA GLU A 113 12.61 -7.63 20.95
C GLU A 113 12.06 -8.35 19.73
N GLU A 114 11.10 -7.75 19.02
CA GLU A 114 10.57 -8.30 17.77
C GLU A 114 11.61 -8.30 16.66
N LEU A 115 12.36 -7.21 16.50
CA LEU A 115 13.48 -7.13 15.56
C LEU A 115 14.56 -8.15 15.91
N TYR A 116 14.91 -8.26 17.20
CA TYR A 116 15.85 -9.26 17.67
C TYR A 116 15.39 -10.68 17.30
N ARG A 117 14.12 -11.03 17.52
CA ARG A 117 13.57 -12.32 17.09
C ARG A 117 13.65 -12.51 15.58
N ILE A 118 13.33 -11.49 14.78
CA ILE A 118 13.41 -11.57 13.30
C ILE A 118 14.84 -11.86 12.84
N PHE A 119 15.83 -11.15 13.35
CA PHE A 119 17.20 -11.25 12.85
C PHE A 119 18.02 -12.38 13.48
N THR A 120 17.56 -12.97 14.58
CA THR A 120 18.16 -14.20 15.16
C THR A 120 17.63 -15.48 14.52
N LEU A 121 16.53 -15.44 13.75
CA LEU A 121 16.06 -16.60 13.01
C LEU A 121 17.12 -17.13 12.03
N PRO A 122 17.22 -18.46 11.83
CA PRO A 122 18.06 -19.05 10.79
C PRO A 122 17.43 -18.88 9.40
N LEU A 123 17.44 -17.65 8.89
CA LEU A 123 16.88 -17.31 7.58
C LEU A 123 17.83 -17.69 6.43
N PRO A 124 17.29 -18.15 5.29
CA PRO A 124 18.04 -18.21 4.03
C PRO A 124 18.73 -16.87 3.73
N PRO A 125 19.92 -16.85 3.10
CA PRO A 125 20.64 -15.61 2.80
C PRO A 125 19.77 -14.56 2.08
N SER A 126 18.94 -15.01 1.13
CA SER A 126 18.03 -14.15 0.35
C SER A 126 16.96 -13.48 1.22
N ASP A 127 16.35 -14.26 2.12
CA ASP A 127 15.34 -13.77 3.06
C ASP A 127 15.95 -12.76 4.04
N ARG A 128 17.15 -13.06 4.56
CA ARG A 128 17.88 -12.18 5.48
C ARG A 128 18.23 -10.86 4.80
N ALA A 129 18.77 -10.88 3.59
CA ALA A 129 19.10 -9.67 2.85
C ALA A 129 17.84 -8.83 2.56
N MET A 130 16.73 -9.46 2.17
CA MET A 130 15.47 -8.76 1.91
C MET A 130 14.90 -8.10 3.18
N ALA A 131 14.86 -8.81 4.31
CA ALA A 131 14.39 -8.24 5.58
C ALA A 131 15.28 -7.09 6.05
N THR A 132 16.60 -7.24 5.93
CA THR A 132 17.58 -6.21 6.28
C THR A 132 17.39 -4.99 5.39
N LEU A 133 17.31 -5.17 4.06
CA LEU A 133 17.10 -4.09 3.10
C LEU A 133 15.83 -3.29 3.41
N LEU A 134 14.71 -3.96 3.70
CA LEU A 134 13.45 -3.29 3.99
C LEU A 134 13.49 -2.49 5.30
N LEU A 135 14.22 -2.98 6.32
CA LEU A 135 14.40 -2.25 7.58
C LEU A 135 15.36 -1.08 7.42
N ASP A 136 16.46 -1.29 6.71
CA ASP A 136 17.54 -0.31 6.52
C ASP A 136 17.11 0.89 5.67
N THR A 137 16.22 0.66 4.69
CA THR A 137 15.88 1.68 3.68
C THR A 137 14.45 2.20 3.76
N GLY A 138 13.56 1.45 4.43
CA GLY A 138 12.13 1.73 4.44
C GLY A 138 11.47 1.79 3.05
N ILE A 139 12.06 1.21 2.01
CA ILE A 139 11.46 1.20 0.65
C ILE A 139 10.12 0.44 0.62
N ARG A 140 9.31 0.70 -0.41
CA ARG A 140 8.05 -0.04 -0.56
C ARG A 140 8.32 -1.47 -0.99
N ALA A 141 7.44 -2.41 -0.63
CA ALA A 141 7.56 -3.81 -1.05
C ALA A 141 7.70 -4.00 -2.57
N GLN A 142 7.05 -3.16 -3.38
CA GLN A 142 7.19 -3.21 -4.86
C GLN A 142 8.56 -2.73 -5.35
N GLU A 143 9.19 -1.83 -4.59
CA GLU A 143 10.52 -1.28 -4.90
C GLU A 143 11.64 -2.28 -4.52
N CYS A 144 11.30 -3.34 -3.78
CA CYS A 144 12.23 -4.42 -3.43
C CYS A 144 12.47 -5.41 -4.61
N CYS A 145 11.74 -5.27 -5.73
CA CYS A 145 11.89 -6.09 -6.93
C CYS A 145 13.08 -5.63 -7.80
N LEU A 146 14.27 -5.56 -7.21
CA LEU A 146 15.49 -4.98 -7.81
C LEU A 146 16.21 -5.91 -8.78
N THR A 147 17.00 -5.32 -9.66
CA THR A 147 18.03 -5.96 -10.49
C THR A 147 19.42 -5.66 -9.94
N TRP A 148 20.43 -6.43 -10.35
CA TRP A 148 21.81 -6.14 -9.93
C TRP A 148 22.35 -4.82 -10.48
N ASP A 149 21.74 -4.31 -11.55
CA ASP A 149 22.08 -3.01 -12.14
C ASP A 149 21.50 -1.84 -11.32
N ASP A 150 20.62 -2.12 -10.37
CA ASP A 150 20.10 -1.15 -9.40
C ASP A 150 20.95 -1.07 -8.12
N VAL A 151 21.86 -2.03 -7.90
CA VAL A 151 22.63 -2.13 -6.65
C VAL A 151 24.01 -1.51 -6.83
N ARG A 152 24.38 -0.62 -5.92
CA ARG A 152 25.72 0.00 -5.80
C ARG A 152 26.31 -0.28 -4.41
N PRO A 153 27.61 -0.04 -4.18
CA PRO A 153 28.24 -0.35 -2.90
C PRO A 153 27.62 0.34 -1.68
N ASN A 154 27.11 1.56 -1.83
CA ASN A 154 26.61 2.41 -0.74
C ASN A 154 25.15 2.87 -0.91
N HIS A 155 24.51 2.54 -2.03
CA HIS A 155 23.11 2.87 -2.28
C HIS A 155 22.46 1.88 -3.25
N ILE A 156 21.14 1.94 -3.33
CA ILE A 156 20.33 1.29 -4.37
C ILE A 156 19.57 2.35 -5.15
N ILE A 157 19.28 2.06 -6.41
CA ILE A 157 18.39 2.85 -7.23
C ILE A 157 17.01 2.20 -7.17
N VAL A 158 15.99 2.93 -6.76
CA VAL A 158 14.61 2.40 -6.72
C VAL A 158 13.69 3.20 -7.62
N ASN A 159 12.91 2.50 -8.44
CA ASN A 159 11.90 3.12 -9.29
C ASN A 159 10.49 2.73 -8.81
N GLY A 160 9.74 3.73 -8.35
CA GLY A 160 8.46 3.52 -7.69
C GLY A 160 7.33 4.41 -8.20
N LYS A 161 6.22 4.43 -7.46
CA LYS A 161 5.09 5.33 -7.75
C LYS A 161 5.48 6.81 -7.74
N THR A 162 6.55 7.14 -7.03
CA THR A 162 7.02 8.51 -6.82
C THR A 162 8.19 8.90 -7.71
N GLY A 163 8.57 8.05 -8.67
CA GLY A 163 9.74 8.25 -9.52
C GLY A 163 10.92 7.39 -9.07
N GLU A 164 12.02 7.59 -9.78
CA GLU A 164 13.33 7.02 -9.47
C GLU A 164 14.04 7.85 -8.40
N ARG A 165 14.79 7.19 -7.53
CA ARG A 165 15.62 7.84 -6.51
C ARG A 165 16.73 6.91 -6.01
N ASP A 166 17.82 7.52 -5.59
CA ASP A 166 18.87 6.86 -4.84
C ASP A 166 18.48 6.71 -3.37
N VAL A 167 18.68 5.52 -2.83
CA VAL A 167 18.43 5.21 -1.42
C VAL A 167 19.72 4.67 -0.81
N PRO A 168 20.34 5.40 0.14
CA PRO A 168 21.51 4.92 0.84
C PRO A 168 21.24 3.59 1.54
N ILE A 169 22.24 2.72 1.60
CA ILE A 169 22.18 1.45 2.33
C ILE A 169 23.34 1.35 3.31
N HIS A 170 23.08 0.74 4.46
CA HIS A 170 24.12 0.44 5.42
C HIS A 170 25.09 -0.62 4.87
N GLU A 171 26.33 -0.61 5.38
CA GLU A 171 27.37 -1.55 4.94
C GLU A 171 26.94 -3.01 5.12
N THR A 172 26.24 -3.31 6.21
CA THR A 172 25.65 -4.63 6.47
C THR A 172 24.74 -5.09 5.33
N THR A 173 23.85 -4.22 4.87
CA THR A 173 22.93 -4.50 3.75
C THR A 173 23.72 -4.71 2.47
N SER A 174 24.71 -3.86 2.19
CA SER A 174 25.58 -3.99 1.02
C SER A 174 26.31 -5.33 0.99
N ARG A 175 26.93 -5.75 2.11
CA ARG A 175 27.62 -7.05 2.23
C ARG A 175 26.67 -8.23 1.99
N LEU A 176 25.45 -8.18 2.54
CA LEU A 176 24.44 -9.21 2.31
C LEU A 176 24.04 -9.31 0.84
N LEU A 177 23.83 -8.18 0.16
CA LEU A 177 23.53 -8.14 -1.27
C LEU A 177 24.69 -8.64 -2.13
N GLN A 178 25.94 -8.28 -1.79
CA GLN A 178 27.12 -8.77 -2.49
C GLN A 178 27.30 -10.28 -2.35
N ASN A 179 27.09 -10.83 -1.14
CA ASN A 179 27.12 -12.27 -0.89
C ASN A 179 26.06 -13.03 -1.70
N LEU A 180 24.90 -12.41 -1.94
CA LEU A 180 23.89 -12.99 -2.83
C LEU A 180 24.31 -12.94 -4.29
N LYS A 181 24.96 -11.86 -4.72
CA LYS A 181 25.44 -11.70 -6.10
C LYS A 181 26.47 -12.77 -6.45
N THR A 182 27.40 -13.09 -5.55
CA THR A 182 28.42 -14.13 -5.78
C THR A 182 27.83 -15.54 -5.85
N GLN A 183 26.73 -15.78 -5.14
CA GLN A 183 26.00 -17.06 -5.18
C GLN A 183 25.06 -17.17 -6.40
N SER A 184 24.81 -16.05 -7.08
CA SER A 184 23.87 -15.97 -8.20
C SER A 184 24.54 -16.42 -9.50
N LYS A 185 24.21 -17.63 -9.98
CA LYS A 185 24.62 -18.07 -11.33
C LYS A 185 23.75 -17.40 -12.38
N GLN A 186 24.23 -16.30 -12.97
CA GLN A 186 23.67 -15.63 -14.18
C GLN A 186 22.27 -15.02 -14.05
N ASN A 187 21.75 -14.79 -12.85
CA ASN A 187 20.44 -14.14 -12.69
C ASN A 187 20.56 -12.61 -12.67
N HIS A 188 19.77 -11.92 -13.48
CA HIS A 188 19.73 -10.46 -13.52
C HIS A 188 19.02 -9.82 -12.30
N HIS A 189 18.04 -10.50 -11.71
CA HIS A 189 17.31 -10.00 -10.54
C HIS A 189 18.00 -10.35 -9.21
N VAL A 190 17.90 -9.44 -8.24
CA VAL A 190 18.48 -9.61 -6.88
C VAL A 190 17.75 -10.71 -6.12
N PHE A 191 16.42 -10.66 -6.10
CA PHE A 191 15.59 -11.61 -5.36
C PHE A 191 14.75 -12.48 -6.29
N TRP A 192 14.66 -13.77 -5.95
CA TRP A 192 13.94 -14.78 -6.72
C TRP A 192 12.91 -15.51 -5.87
N GLY A 193 11.76 -15.80 -6.50
CA GLY A 193 10.79 -16.76 -5.99
C GLY A 193 10.93 -18.11 -6.69
N LYS A 194 10.05 -19.07 -6.33
CA LYS A 194 10.05 -20.42 -6.90
C LYS A 194 9.81 -20.49 -8.42
N ARG A 195 9.25 -19.44 -9.03
CA ARG A 195 8.79 -19.42 -10.43
C ARG A 195 9.46 -18.32 -11.27
N GLY A 196 10.51 -17.69 -10.77
CA GLY A 196 11.17 -16.57 -11.44
C GLY A 196 11.44 -15.39 -10.52
N PRO A 197 11.62 -14.18 -11.07
CA PRO A 197 11.89 -12.96 -10.32
C PRO A 197 10.85 -12.72 -9.22
N LEU A 198 11.30 -12.21 -8.08
CA LEU A 198 10.41 -11.97 -6.95
C LEU A 198 9.38 -10.90 -7.30
N THR A 199 8.10 -11.22 -7.13
CA THR A 199 7.00 -10.25 -7.31
C THR A 199 6.67 -9.54 -6.00
N TYR A 200 5.86 -8.48 -6.07
CA TYR A 200 5.27 -7.82 -4.90
C TYR A 200 4.60 -8.82 -3.93
N GLU A 201 3.80 -9.74 -4.46
CA GLU A 201 3.16 -10.78 -3.67
C GLU A 201 4.18 -11.73 -3.04
N GLY A 202 5.29 -12.00 -3.75
CA GLY A 202 6.42 -12.77 -3.25
C GLY A 202 7.06 -12.12 -2.02
N VAL A 203 7.43 -10.83 -2.12
CA VAL A 203 7.97 -10.04 -1.00
C VAL A 203 7.03 -10.10 0.21
N TYR A 204 5.74 -9.87 -0.02
CA TYR A 204 4.74 -9.87 1.04
C TYR A 204 4.60 -11.24 1.72
N LYS A 205 4.59 -12.32 0.95
CA LYS A 205 4.55 -13.70 1.47
C LYS A 205 5.80 -14.04 2.27
N THR A 206 6.99 -13.68 1.78
CA THR A 206 8.24 -13.95 2.48
C THR A 206 8.32 -13.20 3.80
N ILE A 207 8.02 -11.90 3.81
CA ILE A 207 8.04 -11.12 5.06
C ILE A 207 7.01 -11.62 6.06
N ARG A 208 5.80 -11.99 5.62
CA ARG A 208 4.82 -12.62 6.51
C ARG A 208 5.30 -13.95 7.06
N ARG A 209 5.98 -14.77 6.26
CA ARG A 209 6.56 -16.03 6.74
C ARG A 209 7.63 -15.77 7.81
N ILE A 210 8.54 -14.83 7.57
CA ILE A 210 9.58 -14.45 8.54
C ILE A 210 8.94 -13.97 9.85
N CYS A 211 7.95 -13.08 9.79
CA CYS A 211 7.26 -12.58 10.98
C CYS A 211 6.58 -13.73 11.76
N ARG A 212 5.92 -14.66 11.07
CA ARG A 212 5.31 -15.83 11.71
C ARG A 212 6.35 -16.73 12.36
N GLN A 213 7.49 -16.98 11.71
CA GLN A 213 8.58 -17.75 12.29
C GLN A 213 9.16 -17.07 13.54
N ALA A 214 9.12 -15.74 13.62
CA ALA A 214 9.53 -14.96 14.78
C ALA A 214 8.45 -14.84 15.87
N ASN A 215 7.33 -15.58 15.75
CA ASN A 215 6.15 -15.49 16.63
C ASN A 215 5.59 -14.06 16.72
N ILE A 216 5.54 -13.36 15.59
CA ILE A 216 4.99 -12.00 15.48
C ILE A 216 3.67 -12.07 14.69
N ASP A 217 2.58 -12.30 15.43
CA ASP A 217 1.25 -12.48 14.86
C ASP A 217 0.49 -11.16 14.66
N GLY A 218 -0.43 -11.17 13.70
CA GLY A 218 -1.36 -10.07 13.45
C GLY A 218 -1.41 -9.59 11.99
N ARG A 219 -2.49 -8.89 11.63
CA ARG A 219 -2.72 -8.36 10.27
C ARG A 219 -1.63 -7.37 9.81
N ARG A 220 -0.82 -6.84 10.75
CA ARG A 220 0.18 -5.79 10.56
C ARG A 220 1.62 -6.27 10.78
N SER A 221 1.90 -7.54 10.51
CA SER A 221 3.26 -8.05 10.34
C SER A 221 3.53 -8.19 8.84
N SER A 222 4.07 -7.14 8.22
CA SER A 222 4.14 -7.00 6.76
C SER A 222 5.30 -6.08 6.33
N PRO A 223 5.66 -6.02 5.04
CA PRO A 223 6.67 -5.05 4.56
C PRO A 223 6.34 -3.60 4.91
N ALA A 224 5.06 -3.24 5.03
CA ALA A 224 4.67 -1.89 5.44
C ALA A 224 5.13 -1.60 6.88
N THR A 225 5.13 -2.60 7.75
CA THR A 225 5.57 -2.50 9.14
C THR A 225 7.07 -2.23 9.21
N PHE A 226 7.88 -2.93 8.40
CA PHE A 226 9.32 -2.65 8.27
C PHE A 226 9.57 -1.19 7.90
N ARG A 227 8.85 -0.71 6.88
CA ARG A 227 8.89 0.70 6.47
C ARG A 227 8.45 1.66 7.57
N HIS A 228 7.44 1.28 8.36
CA HIS A 228 6.99 2.13 9.47
C HIS A 228 8.02 2.18 10.59
N THR A 229 8.63 1.06 10.93
CA THR A 229 9.73 0.98 11.89
C THR A 229 10.87 1.88 11.45
N PHE A 230 11.35 1.74 10.21
CA PHE A 230 12.39 2.62 9.66
C PHE A 230 12.05 4.11 9.82
N GLY A 231 10.85 4.52 9.37
CA GLY A 231 10.47 5.93 9.43
C GLY A 231 10.39 6.47 10.85
N THR A 232 9.93 5.66 11.79
CA THR A 232 9.81 6.03 13.21
C THR A 232 11.16 6.10 13.90
N GLU A 233 12.04 5.12 13.67
CA GLU A 233 13.40 5.11 14.23
C GLU A 233 14.22 6.27 13.66
N TYR A 234 14.14 6.51 12.35
CA TYR A 234 14.81 7.64 11.71
C TYR A 234 14.34 8.97 12.28
N ALA A 235 13.02 9.17 12.45
CA ALA A 235 12.47 10.38 13.05
C ALA A 235 12.85 10.54 14.54
N SER A 236 12.90 9.42 15.28
CA SER A 236 13.21 9.41 16.71
C SER A 236 14.70 9.65 17.01
N SER A 237 15.59 9.40 16.05
CA SER A 237 17.04 9.58 16.20
C SER A 237 17.49 11.04 16.48
N GLY A 238 16.57 12.02 16.44
CA GLY A 238 16.76 13.39 16.92
C GLY A 238 17.69 14.28 16.08
N ALA A 239 18.52 13.69 15.21
CA ALA A 239 19.55 14.39 14.43
C ALA A 239 19.23 14.47 12.92
N CYS A 240 18.13 13.87 12.46
CA CYS A 240 17.90 13.69 11.02
C CYS A 240 16.89 14.66 10.41
N ASP A 241 17.24 15.17 9.22
CA ASP A 241 16.42 16.08 8.42
C ASP A 241 15.14 15.37 7.90
N PRO A 242 13.93 15.85 8.24
CA PRO A 242 12.67 15.31 7.70
C PRO A 242 12.59 15.34 6.17
N LYS A 243 13.33 16.22 5.50
CA LYS A 243 13.43 16.25 4.04
C LYS A 243 14.19 15.03 3.52
N ALA A 244 15.32 14.68 4.14
CA ALA A 244 16.05 13.46 3.81
C ALA A 244 15.18 12.21 4.00
N LEU A 245 14.40 12.14 5.10
CA LEU A 245 13.45 11.04 5.32
C LEU A 245 12.39 10.97 4.22
N LYS A 246 11.80 12.11 3.85
CA LYS A 246 10.79 12.20 2.76
C LYS A 246 11.37 11.68 1.45
N ASP A 247 12.60 12.05 1.13
CA ASP A 247 13.27 11.69 -0.12
C ASP A 247 13.60 10.19 -0.12
N ILE A 248 14.24 9.65 0.92
CA ILE A 248 14.53 8.21 1.08
C ILE A 248 13.25 7.36 0.98
N MET A 249 12.20 7.75 1.70
CA MET A 249 10.93 7.03 1.69
C MET A 249 10.14 7.27 0.39
N GLY A 250 10.48 8.29 -0.40
CA GLY A 250 9.73 8.69 -1.59
C GLY A 250 8.30 9.09 -1.24
N HIS A 251 8.10 9.97 -0.26
CA HIS A 251 6.79 10.54 0.06
C HIS A 251 6.49 11.74 -0.86
N ARG A 252 5.34 11.71 -1.57
CA ARG A 252 4.92 12.86 -2.39
C ARG A 252 4.58 14.09 -1.55
N ASP A 253 4.00 13.87 -0.37
CA ASP A 253 3.53 14.92 0.53
C ASP A 253 4.32 14.85 1.84
N PHE A 254 4.89 16.00 2.25
CA PHE A 254 5.63 16.16 3.49
C PHE A 254 4.77 15.82 4.73
N LYS A 255 3.45 16.04 4.66
CA LYS A 255 2.51 15.62 5.72
C LYS A 255 2.51 14.12 5.99
N THR A 256 2.99 13.30 5.06
CA THR A 256 3.13 11.85 5.28
C THR A 256 4.34 11.55 6.16
N THR A 257 5.42 12.32 6.00
CA THR A 257 6.63 12.21 6.81
C THR A 257 6.39 12.71 8.24
N LEU A 258 5.60 13.77 8.43
CA LEU A 258 5.22 14.29 9.76
C LEU A 258 4.29 13.37 10.58
N ARG A 259 3.93 12.18 10.07
CA ARG A 259 3.13 11.18 10.81
C ARG A 259 3.99 10.16 11.56
N TYR A 260 5.29 10.20 11.31
CA TYR A 260 6.32 9.47 12.05
C TYR A 260 6.81 10.37 13.17
#